data_AF-A0A2W4K5Y7-F1
#
_entry.id   AF-A0A2W4K5Y7-F1
#
_cell.length_a   1.000
_cell.length_b   1.000
_cell.length_c   1.000
_cell.angle_alpha   90.00
_cell.angle_beta   90.00
_cell.angle_gamma   90.00
#
_symmetry.space_group_name_H-M   'P 1'
#
loop_
_entity.id
_entity.type
_entity.pdbx_description
1 polymer ?
#
loop_
_entity_poly.entity_id
_entity_poly.type
_entity_poly.pdbx_seq_one_letter_code
_entity_poly.pdbx_strand_id
1 'polypeptide(L)'
;FFRDLQDPDFETRFVIFHQRYSTNTTPTWERAQPFRLLAHNGEINTLQGNVNGIAAREPLLAAPGWPEATPELLRPVIDPGGSDSAMLDNVVELVTVAGRDVRHALVMLVPEAWEKVPDLPAELKDFYRFHACLTEPWDGPAALVFSDGRWVGARLDRNGLRPMRYTVLQDGLVVAASETGVLDVEPERVREHGKLGPGQMIAVDLATGRFFHDQEIKAELARRRPYGEWVRRGVITLEEPAAPGNGRVPAPDGCGPEAPEGTSAAPGTATAPGATGAATGSANGTVRVGTPPAAAFGYTKEELTVILRPMVENGKEPDGSMGDDTPHAVFSRVHRPLHHYFKQRFAQVTNPPIDHLREELVFSLTTRLGPRPNLLAEEPGQARVIELASPVLTGRQMARLRELGRHEPRFRWAVLEMLFPATGPEALEPALDDLCRRAEEAVDAGCSILILSDRGVDAGWAPIPALLATGAVHHHLLRAGKRARASIVVESGEPRDVHHFATLIGYGAAAVHPYLALEAARELGSEANFIKAVEGGLKKVMSKMGISTLDAYMGAQIFEAIGLAPEVLERCFTGTPCQVGGSGFRELAEDVLYWHRLAFPGAAAAAPNG
;
A
#
# COMPACT_ATOMS: atom_id res chain seq x y z
N PHE A 1 14.90 -16.40 40.05
CA PHE A 1 15.89 -15.76 39.15
C PHE A 1 16.24 -14.38 39.70
N PHE A 2 15.30 -13.44 39.77
CA PHE A 2 15.49 -12.16 40.47
C PHE A 2 15.01 -12.23 41.93
N ARG A 3 15.91 -11.95 42.90
CA ARG A 3 15.55 -11.95 44.33
C ARG A 3 14.89 -10.65 44.77
N ASP A 4 15.20 -9.54 44.11
CA ASP A 4 14.63 -8.23 44.40
C ASP A 4 13.10 -8.21 44.30
N LEU A 5 12.51 -9.03 43.42
CA LEU A 5 11.05 -9.18 43.29
C LEU A 5 10.38 -9.94 44.45
N GLN A 6 11.16 -10.58 45.33
CA GLN A 6 10.66 -11.24 46.54
C GLN A 6 10.83 -10.37 47.78
N ASP A 7 11.52 -9.24 47.64
CA ASP A 7 11.77 -8.32 48.74
C ASP A 7 10.45 -7.60 49.11
N PRO A 8 10.03 -7.60 50.38
CA PRO A 8 8.82 -6.88 50.81
C PRO A 8 8.89 -5.37 50.57
N ASP A 9 10.09 -4.78 50.43
CA ASP A 9 10.26 -3.36 50.10
C ASP A 9 9.99 -3.06 48.61
N PHE A 10 9.84 -4.09 47.76
CA PHE A 10 9.49 -3.93 46.34
C PHE A 10 7.99 -3.64 46.18
N GLU A 11 7.60 -2.39 46.40
CA GLU A 11 6.23 -1.90 46.18
C GLU A 11 6.10 -1.15 44.85
N THR A 12 4.98 -1.36 44.14
CA THR A 12 4.69 -0.68 42.87
C THR A 12 3.21 -0.37 42.71
N ARG A 13 2.90 0.67 41.92
CA ARG A 13 1.53 1.05 41.54
C ARG A 13 0.96 0.24 40.39
N PHE A 14 1.81 -0.41 39.59
CA PHE A 14 1.39 -1.24 38.47
C PHE A 14 2.40 -2.34 38.16
N VAL A 15 1.93 -3.39 37.48
CA VAL A 15 2.75 -4.50 37.00
C VAL A 15 2.32 -4.84 35.57
N ILE A 16 3.30 -5.02 34.69
CA ILE A 16 3.11 -5.65 33.38
C ILE A 16 3.94 -6.92 33.36
N PHE A 17 3.32 -8.02 32.99
CA PHE A 17 3.99 -9.31 32.86
C PHE A 17 3.73 -9.89 31.46
N HIS A 18 4.64 -10.73 30.99
CA HIS A 18 4.50 -11.39 29.71
C HIS A 18 5.24 -12.72 29.71
N GLN A 19 4.65 -13.74 29.09
CA GLN A 19 5.31 -15.00 28.79
C GLN A 19 5.24 -15.26 27.29
N ARG A 20 6.42 -15.36 26.65
CA ARG A 20 6.54 -15.52 25.20
C ARG A 20 6.62 -17.00 24.83
N TYR A 21 5.92 -17.37 23.76
CA TYR A 21 6.16 -18.62 23.04
C TYR A 21 6.93 -18.29 21.75
N SER A 22 8.07 -18.94 21.54
CA SER A 22 8.89 -18.73 20.34
C SER A 22 8.83 -19.94 19.41
N THR A 23 9.04 -19.70 18.12
CA THR A 23 9.23 -20.76 17.11
C THR A 23 10.66 -21.32 17.09
N ASN A 24 11.53 -20.84 17.98
CA ASN A 24 12.93 -21.25 18.09
C ASN A 24 13.18 -22.03 19.39
N THR A 25 14.20 -22.87 19.39
CA THR A 25 14.65 -23.62 20.59
C THR A 25 15.83 -22.95 21.30
N THR A 26 16.41 -21.91 20.70
CA THR A 26 17.52 -21.12 21.25
C THR A 26 16.99 -19.86 21.94
N PRO A 27 17.19 -19.69 23.25
CA PRO A 27 16.75 -18.49 23.95
C PRO A 27 17.61 -17.28 23.58
N THR A 28 16.96 -16.14 23.37
CA THR A 28 17.59 -14.83 23.20
C THR A 28 16.99 -13.90 24.24
N TRP A 29 17.82 -13.41 25.16
CA TRP A 29 17.36 -12.63 26.31
C TRP A 29 16.77 -11.28 25.89
N GLU A 30 17.32 -10.67 24.84
CA GLU A 30 16.90 -9.37 24.32
C GLU A 30 15.49 -9.40 23.70
N ARG A 31 14.96 -10.58 23.39
CA ARG A 31 13.60 -10.77 22.84
C ARG A 31 12.58 -11.17 23.91
N ALA A 32 13.01 -11.26 25.17
CA ALA A 32 12.07 -11.38 26.29
C ALA A 32 11.31 -10.07 26.44
N GLN A 33 10.07 -10.18 26.89
CA GLN A 33 9.16 -9.05 27.11
C GLN A 33 8.81 -8.96 28.60
N PRO A 34 8.36 -7.81 29.13
CA PRO A 34 8.00 -6.57 28.41
C PRO A 34 9.16 -5.83 27.75
N PHE A 35 8.88 -5.09 26.68
CA PHE A 35 9.77 -4.06 26.15
C PHE A 35 9.61 -2.75 26.95
N ARG A 36 10.07 -1.62 26.41
CA ARG A 36 10.17 -0.36 27.18
C ARG A 36 8.79 0.17 27.55
N LEU A 37 7.86 0.15 26.59
CA LEU A 37 6.49 0.61 26.80
C LEU A 37 5.46 -0.51 26.60
N LEU A 38 5.79 -1.57 25.84
CA LEU A 38 4.82 -2.58 25.41
C LEU A 38 5.15 -4.00 25.86
N ALA A 39 4.09 -4.76 26.15
CA ALA A 39 4.06 -6.20 26.01
C ALA A 39 3.02 -6.57 24.95
N HIS A 40 3.39 -7.45 24.03
CA HIS A 40 2.61 -7.84 22.87
C HIS A 40 2.47 -9.36 22.82
N ASN A 41 1.22 -9.80 22.98
CA ASN A 41 0.80 -11.16 22.68
C ASN A 41 0.16 -11.18 21.28
N GLY A 42 0.88 -11.67 20.29
CA GLY A 42 0.43 -11.64 18.90
C GLY A 42 1.58 -11.70 17.90
N GLU A 43 1.31 -11.31 16.66
CA GLU A 43 2.25 -11.28 15.53
C GLU A 43 1.86 -10.16 14.58
N ILE A 44 2.80 -9.28 14.21
CA ILE A 44 2.56 -8.22 13.22
C ILE A 44 2.78 -8.77 11.80
N ASN A 45 1.70 -8.94 11.02
CA ASN A 45 1.75 -9.57 9.70
C ASN A 45 2.06 -8.60 8.54
N THR A 46 2.21 -7.32 8.84
CA THR A 46 2.54 -6.23 7.89
C THR A 46 3.95 -5.65 8.12
N LEU A 47 4.76 -6.33 8.93
CA LEU A 47 6.02 -5.80 9.49
C LEU A 47 6.94 -5.15 8.46
N GLN A 48 7.25 -5.83 7.35
CA GLN A 48 8.18 -5.30 6.35
C GLN A 48 7.69 -3.98 5.75
N GLY A 49 6.37 -3.85 5.52
CA GLY A 49 5.76 -2.62 5.01
C GLY A 49 5.88 -1.49 6.02
N ASN A 50 5.59 -1.78 7.29
CA ASN A 50 5.75 -0.83 8.39
C ASN A 50 7.21 -0.38 8.57
N VAL A 51 8.17 -1.31 8.49
CA VAL A 51 9.61 -1.01 8.58
C VAL A 51 10.03 -0.08 7.44
N ASN A 52 9.66 -0.42 6.21
CA ASN A 52 9.94 0.41 5.03
C ASN A 52 9.26 1.79 5.13
N GLY A 53 8.03 1.83 5.65
CA GLY A 53 7.27 3.06 5.87
C GLY A 53 7.92 3.98 6.89
N ILE A 54 8.46 3.45 7.97
CA ILE A 54 9.22 4.23 8.96
C ILE A 54 10.55 4.68 8.37
N ALA A 55 11.32 3.80 7.73
CA ALA A 55 12.59 4.14 7.07
C ALA A 55 12.41 5.23 6.00
N ALA A 56 11.29 5.25 5.27
CA ALA A 56 10.99 6.31 4.32
C ALA A 56 10.80 7.68 4.99
N ARG A 57 10.24 7.70 6.21
CA ARG A 57 9.90 8.91 6.98
C ARG A 57 11.00 9.38 7.91
N GLU A 58 11.95 8.51 8.24
CA GLU A 58 13.15 8.84 9.00
C GLU A 58 13.78 10.15 8.50
N PRO A 59 13.98 10.32 7.17
CA PRO A 59 13.92 11.54 6.37
C PRO A 59 13.63 12.86 7.07
N LEU A 60 12.41 12.86 7.60
CA LEU A 60 11.53 13.98 7.83
C LEU A 60 11.19 14.13 9.32
N LEU A 61 11.75 13.28 10.19
CA LEU A 61 11.46 13.29 11.62
C LEU A 61 11.91 14.61 12.23
N ALA A 62 10.96 15.36 12.78
CA ALA A 62 11.23 16.55 13.54
C ALA A 62 10.19 16.66 14.65
N ALA A 63 10.60 16.68 15.91
CA ALA A 63 9.67 16.82 17.03
C ALA A 63 9.57 18.30 17.43
N PRO A 64 8.43 18.99 17.22
CA PRO A 64 8.31 20.42 17.55
C PRO A 64 8.60 20.74 19.02
N GLY A 65 8.32 19.80 19.93
CA GLY A 65 8.58 19.93 21.37
C GLY A 65 9.95 19.40 21.83
N TRP A 66 10.77 18.83 20.93
CA TRP A 66 12.09 18.29 21.23
C TRP A 66 13.08 18.66 20.10
N PRO A 67 13.55 19.93 20.07
CA PRO A 67 14.37 20.45 18.97
C PRO A 67 15.71 19.76 18.77
N GLU A 68 16.28 19.17 19.83
CA GLU A 68 17.53 18.41 19.78
C GLU A 68 17.37 17.04 19.09
N ALA A 69 16.13 16.57 18.93
CA ALA A 69 15.78 15.32 18.25
C ALA A 69 15.89 15.46 16.72
N THR A 70 17.13 15.68 16.26
CA THR A 70 17.44 15.68 14.84
C THR A 70 17.22 14.29 14.25
N PRO A 71 16.84 14.18 12.95
CA PRO A 71 16.75 12.90 12.31
C PRO A 71 18.04 12.06 12.43
N GLU A 72 19.21 12.69 12.43
CA GLU A 72 20.51 12.02 12.57
C GLU A 72 20.68 11.36 13.94
N LEU A 73 20.10 11.93 14.99
CA LEU A 73 20.12 11.38 16.35
C LEU A 73 19.13 10.23 16.51
N LEU A 74 17.98 10.32 15.84
CA LEU A 74 16.85 9.38 16.01
C LEU A 74 16.96 8.12 15.15
N ARG A 75 17.86 8.10 14.14
CA ARG A 75 17.99 6.99 13.19
C ARG A 75 19.09 5.99 13.58
N PRO A 76 18.90 4.69 13.29
CA PRO A 76 17.65 4.08 12.82
C PRO A 76 16.60 4.02 13.95
N VAL A 77 15.34 4.29 13.62
CA VAL A 77 14.24 4.22 14.60
C VAL A 77 13.96 2.77 14.97
N ILE A 78 13.98 1.89 13.99
CA ILE A 78 13.71 0.47 14.17
C ILE A 78 15.03 -0.27 14.34
N ASP A 79 15.15 -1.04 15.43
CA ASP A 79 16.25 -1.99 15.59
C ASP A 79 16.01 -3.24 14.70
N PRO A 80 16.81 -3.47 13.64
CA PRO A 80 16.62 -4.61 12.75
C PRO A 80 16.87 -5.96 13.42
N GLY A 81 17.56 -6.00 14.58
CA GLY A 81 17.77 -7.23 15.36
C GLY A 81 16.57 -7.66 16.22
N GLY A 82 15.65 -6.73 16.47
CA GLY A 82 14.46 -6.90 17.31
C GLY A 82 13.44 -7.90 16.76
N SER A 83 12.50 -8.31 17.61
CA SER A 83 11.28 -8.98 17.12
C SER A 83 10.29 -7.95 16.58
N ASP A 84 9.28 -8.39 15.84
CA ASP A 84 8.14 -7.57 15.39
C ASP A 84 7.56 -6.66 16.51
N SER A 85 7.34 -7.22 17.69
CA SER A 85 6.90 -6.50 18.89
C SER A 85 7.88 -5.43 19.37
N ALA A 86 9.19 -5.68 19.27
CA ALA A 86 10.21 -4.70 19.63
C ALA A 86 10.21 -3.52 18.65
N MET A 87 10.04 -3.82 17.35
CA MET A 87 9.96 -2.80 16.32
C MET A 87 8.72 -1.91 16.50
N LEU A 88 7.58 -2.48 16.89
CA LEU A 88 6.40 -1.70 17.27
C LEU A 88 6.66 -0.84 18.53
N ASP A 89 7.32 -1.39 19.55
CA ASP A 89 7.71 -0.67 20.77
C ASP A 89 8.62 0.53 20.45
N ASN A 90 9.59 0.39 19.55
CA ASN A 90 10.46 1.49 19.12
C ASN A 90 9.67 2.67 18.55
N VAL A 91 8.67 2.40 17.71
CA VAL A 91 7.84 3.45 17.09
C VAL A 91 6.88 4.06 18.10
N VAL A 92 6.28 3.26 18.98
CA VAL A 92 5.42 3.76 20.05
C VAL A 92 6.22 4.64 21.02
N GLU A 93 7.43 4.24 21.39
CA GLU A 93 8.34 5.02 22.20
C GLU A 93 8.68 6.35 21.54
N LEU A 94 9.12 6.33 20.28
CA LEU A 94 9.45 7.54 19.54
C LEU A 94 8.28 8.53 19.51
N VAL A 95 7.08 8.06 19.17
CA VAL A 95 5.89 8.91 19.06
C VAL A 95 5.46 9.45 20.43
N THR A 96 5.61 8.63 21.49
CA THR A 96 5.26 9.02 22.86
C THR A 96 6.24 10.06 23.41
N VAL A 97 7.54 9.82 23.28
CA VAL A 97 8.61 10.75 23.71
C VAL A 97 8.53 12.07 22.94
N ALA A 98 8.13 12.04 21.67
CA ALA A 98 7.91 13.26 20.87
C ALA A 98 6.69 14.10 21.32
N GLY A 99 5.89 13.61 22.28
CA GLY A 99 4.85 14.39 22.96
C GLY A 99 3.42 13.90 22.75
N ARG A 100 3.20 12.79 22.04
CA ARG A 100 1.86 12.16 22.01
C ARG A 100 1.66 11.30 23.25
N ASP A 101 0.40 11.22 23.67
CA ASP A 101 -0.02 10.29 24.72
C ASP A 101 0.13 8.84 24.21
N VAL A 102 0.59 7.89 25.04
CA VAL A 102 0.78 6.49 24.62
C VAL A 102 -0.51 5.85 24.08
N ARG A 103 -1.68 6.25 24.61
CA ARG A 103 -2.99 5.83 24.10
C ARG A 103 -3.21 6.35 22.69
N HIS A 104 -2.83 7.60 22.43
CA HIS A 104 -2.88 8.22 21.09
C HIS A 104 -1.96 7.48 20.12
N ALA A 105 -0.70 7.24 20.50
CA ALA A 105 0.26 6.51 19.67
C ALA A 105 -0.28 5.14 19.24
N LEU A 106 -0.86 4.39 20.18
CA LEU A 106 -1.44 3.07 19.91
C LEU A 106 -2.73 3.13 19.08
N VAL A 107 -3.62 4.09 19.33
CA VAL A 107 -4.85 4.25 18.52
C VAL A 107 -4.52 4.69 17.08
N MET A 108 -3.43 5.43 16.88
CA MET A 108 -2.92 5.81 15.57
C MET A 108 -2.27 4.62 14.83
N LEU A 109 -1.37 3.88 15.48
CA LEU A 109 -0.58 2.81 14.85
C LEU A 109 -1.37 1.51 14.71
N VAL A 110 -2.26 1.22 15.66
CA VAL A 110 -3.14 0.04 15.68
C VAL A 110 -4.61 0.51 15.77
N PRO A 111 -5.12 1.15 14.70
CA PRO A 111 -6.48 1.70 14.69
C PRO A 111 -7.53 0.60 14.62
N GLU A 112 -8.74 0.87 15.13
CA GLU A 112 -9.88 -0.02 14.90
C GLU A 112 -10.35 0.05 13.44
N ALA A 113 -11.16 -0.92 13.00
CA ALA A 113 -11.86 -0.78 11.72
C ALA A 113 -12.84 0.40 11.80
N TRP A 114 -12.71 1.39 10.92
CA TRP A 114 -13.46 2.65 11.05
C TRP A 114 -14.21 3.10 9.79
N GLU A 115 -13.70 2.77 8.58
CA GLU A 115 -14.24 3.31 7.32
C GLU A 115 -15.70 2.92 7.05
N LYS A 116 -16.04 1.65 7.30
CA LYS A 116 -17.34 1.07 6.97
C LYS A 116 -18.21 0.79 8.20
N VAL A 117 -17.80 1.27 9.37
CA VAL A 117 -18.57 1.07 10.61
C VAL A 117 -19.72 2.09 10.67
N PRO A 118 -20.99 1.65 10.69
CA PRO A 118 -22.13 2.55 10.61
C PRO A 118 -22.19 3.53 11.79
N ASP A 119 -22.03 3.02 13.01
CA ASP A 119 -22.34 3.74 14.25
C ASP A 119 -21.12 4.39 14.94
N LEU A 120 -20.01 4.56 14.22
CA LEU A 120 -18.82 5.21 14.79
C LEU A 120 -19.03 6.74 14.82
N PRO A 121 -18.81 7.42 15.97
CA PRO A 121 -18.95 8.88 16.07
C PRO A 121 -18.15 9.63 15.02
N ALA A 122 -18.70 10.73 14.50
CA ALA A 122 -18.10 11.48 13.38
C ALA A 122 -16.71 12.01 13.73
N GLU A 123 -16.52 12.54 14.94
CA GLU A 123 -15.24 13.05 15.42
C GLU A 123 -14.17 11.95 15.48
N LEU A 124 -14.57 10.73 15.81
CA LEU A 124 -13.69 9.57 15.86
C LEU A 124 -13.36 9.05 14.45
N LYS A 125 -14.33 9.05 13.52
CA LYS A 125 -14.07 8.80 12.10
C LYS A 125 -13.07 9.81 11.53
N ASP A 126 -13.24 11.10 11.86
CA ASP A 126 -12.34 12.17 11.43
C ASP A 126 -10.93 12.03 12.04
N PHE A 127 -10.85 11.63 13.32
CA PHE A 127 -9.57 11.28 13.96
C PHE A 127 -8.87 10.17 13.17
N TYR A 128 -9.54 9.05 12.87
CA TYR A 128 -8.91 7.95 12.15
C TYR A 128 -8.53 8.32 10.72
N ARG A 129 -9.40 9.05 10.00
CA ARG A 129 -9.13 9.51 8.64
C ARG A 129 -7.92 10.44 8.58
N PHE A 130 -7.75 11.31 9.56
CA PHE A 130 -6.54 12.12 9.70
C PHE A 130 -5.30 11.23 9.88
N HIS A 131 -5.32 10.31 10.85
CA HIS A 131 -4.17 9.47 11.16
C HIS A 131 -3.79 8.50 10.04
N ALA A 132 -4.76 8.04 9.25
CA ALA A 132 -4.51 7.24 8.04
C ALA A 132 -3.76 8.02 6.93
N CYS A 133 -3.69 9.36 7.02
CA CYS A 133 -2.82 10.17 6.17
C CYS A 133 -1.36 10.14 6.62
N LEU A 134 -1.10 9.89 7.92
CA LEU A 134 0.23 9.93 8.53
C LEU A 134 0.92 8.57 8.47
N THR A 135 0.23 7.51 8.92
CA THR A 135 0.80 6.17 9.07
C THR A 135 -0.15 5.10 8.55
N GLU A 136 0.44 4.07 7.99
CA GLU A 136 -0.16 2.77 7.75
C GLU A 136 -0.40 2.02 9.08
N PRO A 137 -1.47 1.20 9.17
CA PRO A 137 -1.71 0.34 10.33
C PRO A 137 -0.67 -0.76 10.50
N TRP A 138 -0.23 -0.98 11.73
CA TRP A 138 0.51 -2.16 12.15
C TRP A 138 -0.49 -3.30 12.40
N ASP A 139 -0.84 -4.01 11.33
CA ASP A 139 -1.87 -5.07 11.34
C ASP A 139 -1.31 -6.43 11.80
N GLY A 140 -2.22 -7.30 12.23
CA GLY A 140 -1.95 -8.62 12.77
C GLY A 140 -2.66 -8.85 14.11
N PRO A 141 -2.76 -10.12 14.58
CA PRO A 141 -3.28 -10.39 15.90
C PRO A 141 -2.45 -9.66 16.95
N ALA A 142 -3.07 -8.86 17.81
CA ALA A 142 -2.35 -8.15 18.85
C ALA A 142 -3.23 -7.94 20.09
N ALA A 143 -2.80 -8.51 21.21
CA ALA A 143 -3.15 -8.05 22.54
C ALA A 143 -1.95 -7.29 23.11
N LEU A 144 -2.11 -5.97 23.21
CA LEU A 144 -1.08 -5.04 23.66
C LEU A 144 -1.38 -4.62 25.09
N VAL A 145 -0.41 -4.77 25.99
CA VAL A 145 -0.40 -4.15 27.31
C VAL A 145 0.67 -3.08 27.29
N PHE A 146 0.37 -1.89 27.78
CA PHE A 146 1.26 -0.73 27.63
C PHE A 146 1.38 0.07 28.92
N SER A 147 2.51 0.76 29.09
CA SER A 147 2.68 1.81 30.08
C SER A 147 3.74 2.82 29.67
N ASP A 148 3.48 4.11 29.91
CA ASP A 148 4.46 5.22 29.83
C ASP A 148 4.89 5.72 31.22
N GLY A 149 4.56 4.97 32.27
CA GLY A 149 4.78 5.33 33.68
C GLY A 149 3.68 6.21 34.27
N ARG A 150 2.85 6.87 33.44
CA ARG A 150 1.63 7.56 33.89
C ARG A 150 0.39 6.73 33.59
N TRP A 151 0.24 6.30 32.35
CA TRP A 151 -0.86 5.46 31.90
C TRP A 151 -0.43 4.01 31.93
N VAL A 152 -1.32 3.12 32.38
CA VAL A 152 -1.18 1.68 32.18
C VAL A 152 -2.48 1.14 31.59
N GLY A 153 -2.41 0.28 30.58
CA GLY A 153 -3.62 -0.16 29.91
C GLY A 153 -3.42 -1.36 29.00
N ALA A 154 -4.52 -1.74 28.35
CA ALA A 154 -4.53 -2.82 27.37
C ALA A 154 -5.36 -2.43 26.15
N ARG A 155 -4.97 -2.93 24.97
CA ARG A 155 -5.63 -2.71 23.69
C ARG A 155 -5.64 -4.00 22.87
N LEU A 156 -6.68 -4.19 22.07
CA LEU A 156 -6.71 -5.21 21.03
C LEU A 156 -6.53 -4.63 19.62
N ASP A 157 -6.02 -5.48 18.72
CA ASP A 157 -6.01 -5.24 17.29
C ASP A 157 -7.42 -5.03 16.73
N ARG A 158 -7.47 -4.53 15.49
CA ARG A 158 -8.68 -4.15 14.78
C ARG A 158 -9.73 -5.25 14.63
N ASN A 159 -9.32 -6.52 14.67
CA ASN A 159 -10.16 -7.69 14.49
C ASN A 159 -10.38 -8.44 15.82
N GLY A 160 -9.68 -8.06 16.90
CA GLY A 160 -9.79 -8.68 18.22
C GLY A 160 -9.36 -10.15 18.23
N LEU A 161 -8.25 -10.45 17.55
CA LEU A 161 -7.81 -11.83 17.29
C LEU A 161 -7.14 -12.50 18.49
N ARG A 162 -6.90 -11.75 19.57
CA ARG A 162 -6.32 -12.23 20.82
C ARG A 162 -7.27 -11.96 22.00
N PRO A 163 -7.33 -12.86 22.99
CA PRO A 163 -8.19 -12.65 24.14
C PRO A 163 -7.58 -11.60 25.09
N MET A 164 -8.43 -10.74 25.64
CA MET A 164 -8.09 -9.85 26.74
C MET A 164 -9.32 -9.68 27.65
N ARG A 165 -9.19 -10.13 28.90
CA ARG A 165 -10.21 -10.09 29.94
C ARG A 165 -9.75 -9.15 31.04
N TYR A 166 -10.69 -8.44 31.66
CA TYR A 166 -10.37 -7.57 32.77
C TYR A 166 -11.36 -7.68 33.93
N THR A 167 -10.86 -7.39 35.12
CA THR A 167 -11.60 -7.38 36.38
C THR A 167 -11.25 -6.10 37.12
N VAL A 168 -12.26 -5.38 37.60
CA VAL A 168 -12.10 -4.21 38.45
C VAL A 168 -12.60 -4.56 39.84
N LEU A 169 -11.78 -4.34 40.86
CA LEU A 169 -12.12 -4.60 42.26
C LEU A 169 -12.70 -3.36 42.94
N GLN A 170 -13.38 -3.57 44.06
CA GLN A 170 -13.96 -2.50 44.88
C GLN A 170 -12.90 -1.56 45.49
N ASP A 171 -11.69 -2.07 45.72
CA ASP A 171 -10.54 -1.29 46.22
C ASP A 171 -9.81 -0.51 45.11
N GLY A 172 -10.26 -0.62 43.86
CA GLY A 172 -9.72 0.11 42.72
C GLY A 172 -8.64 -0.63 41.93
N LEU A 173 -8.24 -1.85 42.33
CA LEU A 173 -7.32 -2.66 41.55
C LEU A 173 -7.95 -3.11 40.23
N VAL A 174 -7.23 -2.90 39.12
CA VAL A 174 -7.62 -3.37 37.79
C VAL A 174 -6.68 -4.48 37.36
N VAL A 175 -7.24 -5.64 37.04
CA VAL A 175 -6.50 -6.83 36.59
C VAL A 175 -6.90 -7.11 35.16
N ALA A 176 -5.95 -7.06 34.22
CA ALA A 176 -6.15 -7.40 32.82
C ALA A 176 -5.20 -8.53 32.41
N ALA A 177 -5.72 -9.56 31.75
CA ALA A 177 -4.95 -10.73 31.33
C ALA A 177 -5.58 -11.43 30.12
N SER A 178 -4.79 -12.28 29.46
CA SER A 178 -5.27 -13.10 28.34
C SER A 178 -6.33 -14.12 28.73
N GLU A 179 -6.43 -14.47 30.01
CA GLU A 179 -7.37 -15.44 30.57
C GLU A 179 -8.01 -14.90 31.86
N THR A 180 -9.15 -15.48 32.26
CA THR A 180 -9.79 -15.20 33.56
C THR A 180 -9.24 -16.13 34.63
N GLY A 181 -9.21 -15.69 35.90
CA GLY A 181 -8.77 -16.53 37.02
C GLY A 181 -7.26 -16.57 37.23
N VAL A 182 -6.52 -15.63 36.64
CA VAL A 182 -5.06 -15.48 36.84
C VAL A 182 -4.68 -15.04 38.27
N LEU A 183 -5.62 -14.40 38.97
CA LEU A 183 -5.51 -14.06 40.38
C LEU A 183 -6.72 -14.64 41.11
N ASP A 184 -6.46 -15.18 42.29
CA ASP A 184 -7.50 -15.64 43.21
C ASP A 184 -8.13 -14.42 43.89
N VAL A 185 -9.37 -14.12 43.52
CA VAL A 185 -10.11 -12.94 43.98
C VAL A 185 -11.49 -13.38 44.44
N GLU A 186 -11.80 -13.09 45.70
CA GLU A 186 -13.12 -13.32 46.28
C GLU A 186 -14.22 -12.59 45.46
N PRO A 187 -15.31 -13.27 45.06
CA PRO A 187 -16.35 -12.70 44.21
C PRO A 187 -16.96 -11.40 44.76
N GLU A 188 -17.05 -11.25 46.08
CA GLU A 188 -17.61 -10.07 46.74
C GLU A 188 -16.74 -8.82 46.56
N ARG A 189 -15.45 -8.98 46.25
CA ARG A 189 -14.53 -7.87 45.98
C ARG A 189 -14.62 -7.36 44.54
N VAL A 190 -15.28 -8.10 43.66
CA VAL A 190 -15.41 -7.72 42.25
C VAL A 190 -16.46 -6.64 42.10
N ARG A 191 -16.09 -5.55 41.43
CA ARG A 191 -17.00 -4.50 41.00
C ARG A 191 -17.47 -4.70 39.56
N GLU A 192 -16.56 -5.06 38.67
CA GLU A 192 -16.83 -5.22 37.23
C GLU A 192 -15.98 -6.34 36.64
N HIS A 193 -16.57 -7.12 35.74
CA HIS A 193 -15.86 -8.03 34.85
C HIS A 193 -16.17 -7.69 33.40
N GLY A 194 -15.16 -7.67 32.55
CA GLY A 194 -15.33 -7.37 31.14
C GLY A 194 -14.32 -8.06 30.24
N LYS A 195 -14.44 -7.77 28.93
CA LYS A 195 -13.52 -8.22 27.89
C LYS A 195 -13.32 -7.08 26.90
N LEU A 196 -12.13 -7.01 26.32
CA LEU A 196 -11.91 -6.14 25.15
C LEU A 196 -12.42 -6.86 23.90
N GLY A 197 -13.12 -6.11 23.07
CA GLY A 197 -13.47 -6.46 21.69
C GLY A 197 -12.50 -5.85 20.67
N PRO A 198 -12.78 -6.05 19.37
CA PRO A 198 -11.95 -5.54 18.29
C PRO A 198 -11.68 -4.03 18.41
N GLY A 199 -10.42 -3.62 18.38
CA GLY A 199 -9.98 -2.23 18.44
C GLY A 199 -10.24 -1.50 19.76
N GLN A 200 -10.70 -2.20 20.80
CA GLN A 200 -11.02 -1.59 22.10
C GLN A 200 -9.79 -1.39 22.97
N MET A 201 -9.86 -0.41 23.87
CA MET A 201 -8.82 -0.09 24.86
C MET A 201 -9.43 0.16 26.24
N ILE A 202 -8.68 -0.18 27.28
CA ILE A 202 -8.87 0.28 28.65
C ILE A 202 -7.57 0.88 29.18
N ALA A 203 -7.66 1.84 30.09
CA ALA A 203 -6.48 2.45 30.70
C ALA A 203 -6.75 2.97 32.11
N VAL A 204 -5.72 2.99 32.95
CA VAL A 204 -5.70 3.64 34.26
C VAL A 204 -4.71 4.80 34.20
N ASP A 205 -5.15 5.99 34.63
CA ASP A 205 -4.24 7.12 34.87
C ASP A 205 -3.69 7.02 36.28
N LEU A 206 -2.43 6.60 36.43
CA LEU A 206 -1.77 6.44 37.73
C LEU A 206 -1.57 7.77 38.47
N ALA A 207 -1.69 8.91 37.78
CA ALA A 207 -1.63 10.22 38.42
C ALA A 207 -2.95 10.56 39.15
N THR A 208 -4.10 10.10 38.62
CA THR A 208 -5.43 10.41 39.18
C THR A 208 -6.12 9.22 39.83
N GLY A 209 -5.59 8.00 39.64
CA GLY A 209 -6.19 6.75 40.09
C GLY A 209 -7.48 6.38 39.36
N ARG A 210 -7.79 7.02 38.23
CA ARG A 210 -9.03 6.81 37.48
C ARG A 210 -8.86 5.73 36.42
N PHE A 211 -9.84 4.83 36.35
CA PHE A 211 -9.99 3.85 35.29
C PHE A 211 -10.88 4.40 34.17
N PHE A 212 -10.45 4.21 32.92
CA PHE A 212 -11.09 4.70 31.72
C PHE A 212 -11.42 3.55 30.78
N HIS A 213 -12.64 3.61 30.24
CA HIS A 213 -13.14 2.70 29.22
C HIS A 213 -12.92 3.22 27.80
N ASP A 214 -13.06 2.33 26.82
CA ASP A 214 -12.75 2.58 25.40
C ASP A 214 -13.37 3.87 24.85
N GLN A 215 -14.67 4.06 25.07
CA GLN A 215 -15.40 5.21 24.54
C GLN A 215 -14.90 6.52 25.15
N GLU A 216 -14.57 6.54 26.44
CA GLU A 216 -14.05 7.73 27.12
C GLU A 216 -12.66 8.11 26.57
N ILE A 217 -11.77 7.12 26.42
CA ILE A 217 -10.42 7.32 25.88
C ILE A 217 -10.51 7.87 24.45
N LYS A 218 -11.25 7.18 23.58
CA LYS A 218 -11.34 7.57 22.16
C LYS A 218 -12.04 8.91 21.97
N ALA A 219 -13.06 9.23 22.77
CA ALA A 219 -13.72 10.53 22.73
C ALA A 219 -12.78 11.66 23.20
N GLU A 220 -11.95 11.43 24.22
CA GLU A 220 -10.91 12.38 24.65
C GLU A 220 -9.93 12.63 23.50
N LEU A 221 -9.36 11.56 22.92
CA LEU A 221 -8.39 11.64 21.83
C LEU A 221 -8.94 12.33 20.58
N ALA A 222 -10.16 11.98 20.16
CA ALA A 222 -10.81 12.55 18.99
C ALA A 222 -11.10 14.06 19.14
N ARG A 223 -11.21 14.57 20.37
CA ARG A 223 -11.46 15.99 20.67
C ARG A 223 -10.20 16.80 20.93
N ARG A 224 -9.01 16.19 20.95
CA ARG A 224 -7.73 16.90 21.22
C ARG A 224 -7.43 17.99 20.19
N ARG A 225 -7.85 17.78 18.93
CA ARG A 225 -7.66 18.70 17.81
C ARG A 225 -8.89 18.70 16.90
N PRO A 226 -9.09 19.74 16.08
CA PRO A 226 -10.21 19.80 15.14
C PRO A 226 -9.93 18.94 13.89
N TYR A 227 -9.73 17.64 14.07
CA TYR A 227 -9.38 16.71 12.98
C TYR A 227 -10.35 16.77 11.81
N GLY A 228 -11.65 16.89 12.08
CA GLY A 228 -12.67 17.00 11.03
C GLY A 228 -12.53 18.26 10.16
N GLU A 229 -12.07 19.37 10.73
CA GLU A 229 -11.74 20.56 9.93
C GLU A 229 -10.50 20.35 9.08
N TRP A 230 -9.48 19.69 9.62
CA TRP A 230 -8.24 19.40 8.91
C TRP A 230 -8.48 18.45 7.73
N VAL A 231 -9.24 17.38 7.96
CA VAL A 231 -9.64 16.41 6.93
C VAL A 231 -10.46 17.09 5.84
N ARG A 232 -11.52 17.83 6.19
CA ARG A 232 -12.37 18.52 5.19
C ARG A 232 -11.63 19.53 4.32
N ARG A 233 -10.60 20.18 4.87
CA ARG A 233 -9.80 21.18 4.15
C ARG A 233 -8.63 20.56 3.37
N GLY A 234 -8.08 19.46 3.86
CA GLY A 234 -6.84 18.87 3.35
C GLY A 234 -7.05 17.71 2.39
N VAL A 235 -8.00 16.83 2.68
CA VAL A 235 -8.20 15.59 1.91
C VAL A 235 -8.98 15.88 0.64
N ILE A 236 -8.40 15.55 -0.51
CA ILE A 236 -9.03 15.68 -1.83
C ILE A 236 -9.41 14.29 -2.32
N THR A 237 -10.70 13.99 -2.43
CA THR A 237 -11.17 12.72 -3.00
C THR A 237 -11.20 12.79 -4.53
N LEU A 238 -10.59 11.83 -5.22
CA LEU A 238 -10.76 11.66 -6.68
C LEU A 238 -11.94 10.73 -6.99
N GLU A 239 -13.15 11.27 -6.89
CA GLU A 239 -14.37 10.56 -7.31
C GLU A 239 -14.54 10.59 -8.84
N GLU A 240 -15.16 9.55 -9.39
CA GLU A 240 -15.73 9.65 -10.73
C GLU A 240 -17.03 10.46 -10.66
N PRO A 241 -17.24 11.47 -11.54
CA PRO A 241 -18.55 12.09 -11.64
C PRO A 241 -19.57 10.99 -12.00
N ALA A 242 -20.71 10.98 -11.30
CA ALA A 242 -21.78 10.02 -11.52
C ALA A 242 -22.03 9.86 -13.03
N ALA A 243 -22.03 8.61 -13.52
CA ALA A 243 -22.40 8.33 -14.90
C ALA A 243 -23.75 9.02 -15.20
N PRO A 244 -23.91 9.72 -16.33
CA PRO A 244 -25.24 10.17 -16.72
C PRO A 244 -26.13 8.94 -16.73
N GLY A 245 -27.15 8.92 -15.87
CA GLY A 245 -27.99 7.76 -15.66
C GLY A 245 -28.55 7.25 -17.00
N ASN A 246 -28.87 5.96 -17.04
CA ASN A 246 -29.58 5.29 -18.15
C ASN A 246 -30.99 5.87 -18.37
N GLY A 247 -31.08 7.17 -18.66
CA GLY A 247 -32.23 7.77 -19.30
C GLY A 247 -32.21 7.30 -20.74
N ARG A 248 -33.19 6.46 -21.11
CA ARG A 248 -33.59 6.26 -22.51
C ARG A 248 -33.54 7.63 -23.19
N VAL A 249 -32.63 7.78 -24.15
CA VAL A 249 -32.72 8.86 -25.14
C VAL A 249 -34.10 8.70 -25.80
N PRO A 250 -35.01 9.69 -25.71
CA PRO A 250 -36.27 9.60 -26.44
C PRO A 250 -35.93 9.57 -27.93
N ALA A 251 -36.56 8.67 -28.66
CA ALA A 251 -36.48 8.66 -30.11
C ALA A 251 -36.91 10.04 -30.65
N PRO A 252 -36.22 10.60 -31.66
CA PRO A 252 -36.65 11.85 -32.24
C PRO A 252 -37.92 11.60 -33.07
N ASP A 253 -39.06 12.02 -32.52
CA ASP A 253 -40.30 12.17 -33.28
C ASP A 253 -40.16 13.30 -34.30
N GLY A 254 -40.67 13.02 -35.50
CA GLY A 254 -40.38 13.79 -36.70
C GLY A 254 -41.02 15.17 -36.78
N CYS A 255 -40.35 16.03 -37.54
CA CYS A 255 -40.96 17.06 -38.37
C CYS A 255 -40.01 17.38 -39.54
N GLY A 256 -40.49 17.17 -40.76
CA GLY A 256 -39.92 17.82 -41.96
C GLY A 256 -40.20 19.33 -41.94
N PRO A 257 -39.68 20.13 -42.89
CA PRO A 257 -39.93 19.88 -44.32
C PRO A 257 -38.75 20.14 -45.29
N GLU A 258 -38.95 19.57 -46.49
CA GLU A 258 -38.61 20.07 -47.84
C GLU A 258 -37.15 20.33 -48.28
N ALA A 259 -36.83 19.68 -49.42
CA ALA A 259 -35.62 19.82 -50.23
C ALA A 259 -35.62 21.12 -51.08
N PRO A 260 -34.49 21.48 -51.70
CA PRO A 260 -34.31 21.03 -53.08
C PRO A 260 -32.89 20.57 -53.48
N GLU A 261 -32.88 19.98 -54.67
CA GLU A 261 -31.86 19.27 -55.43
C GLU A 261 -30.59 20.07 -55.80
N GLY A 262 -29.49 19.37 -56.13
CA GLY A 262 -28.39 19.96 -56.92
C GLY A 262 -27.01 19.30 -56.88
N THR A 263 -26.83 18.21 -57.64
CA THR A 263 -25.67 17.86 -58.51
C THR A 263 -24.18 18.05 -58.10
N SER A 264 -23.49 16.89 -58.12
CA SER A 264 -22.17 16.56 -58.73
C SER A 264 -20.89 17.36 -58.43
N ALA A 265 -19.84 16.68 -57.98
CA ALA A 265 -18.59 16.38 -58.74
C ALA A 265 -17.47 15.87 -57.80
N ALA A 266 -16.65 14.95 -58.31
CA ALA A 266 -15.52 14.29 -57.64
C ALA A 266 -14.16 15.01 -57.95
N PRO A 267 -12.98 14.43 -57.69
CA PRO A 267 -12.08 14.79 -56.58
C PRO A 267 -10.75 15.45 -57.03
N GLY A 268 -10.07 16.13 -56.10
CA GLY A 268 -8.79 16.81 -56.35
C GLY A 268 -7.70 16.38 -55.37
N THR A 269 -6.60 15.89 -55.93
CA THR A 269 -5.39 15.29 -55.35
C THR A 269 -4.49 16.22 -54.53
N ALA A 270 -3.91 15.65 -53.47
CA ALA A 270 -2.51 15.70 -52.99
C ALA A 270 -1.70 17.01 -53.04
N THR A 271 -1.08 17.38 -51.90
CA THR A 271 0.37 17.68 -51.78
C THR A 271 0.78 17.96 -50.32
N ALA A 272 1.79 17.24 -49.83
CA ALA A 272 2.82 17.73 -48.90
C ALA A 272 4.08 18.11 -49.74
N PRO A 273 5.23 18.61 -49.23
CA PRO A 273 5.67 18.83 -47.84
C PRO A 273 6.42 20.17 -47.60
N GLY A 274 6.93 20.40 -46.38
CA GLY A 274 7.90 21.47 -46.13
C GLY A 274 8.30 21.62 -44.66
N ALA A 275 9.49 21.14 -44.32
CA ALA A 275 10.13 21.26 -43.01
C ALA A 275 10.78 22.64 -42.80
N THR A 276 10.93 23.05 -41.53
CA THR A 276 12.15 23.55 -40.85
C THR A 276 11.83 24.56 -39.73
N GLY A 277 12.52 24.44 -38.58
CA GLY A 277 12.52 25.47 -37.53
C GLY A 277 12.86 24.91 -36.15
N ALA A 278 14.09 25.17 -35.68
CA ALA A 278 14.71 24.61 -34.49
C ALA A 278 14.43 25.39 -33.19
N ALA A 279 14.59 24.66 -32.07
CA ALA A 279 15.05 25.05 -30.73
C ALA A 279 14.21 26.00 -29.84
N THR A 280 13.79 25.51 -28.67
CA THR A 280 14.21 25.97 -27.31
C THR A 280 13.40 25.26 -26.21
N GLY A 281 14.02 25.01 -25.05
CA GLY A 281 13.57 24.05 -24.05
C GLY A 281 12.35 24.43 -23.21
N SER A 282 11.62 23.41 -22.78
CA SER A 282 10.73 23.39 -21.62
C SER A 282 10.60 21.96 -21.14
N ALA A 283 10.83 21.73 -19.84
CA ALA A 283 10.76 20.43 -19.17
C ALA A 283 9.30 19.95 -19.00
N ASN A 284 8.65 19.65 -20.12
CA ASN A 284 7.44 18.83 -20.22
C ASN A 284 7.71 17.83 -21.34
N GLY A 285 8.22 16.65 -20.99
CA GLY A 285 8.52 15.60 -21.96
C GLY A 285 7.30 15.26 -22.81
N THR A 286 7.46 15.36 -24.13
CA THR A 286 6.48 14.94 -25.12
C THR A 286 6.35 13.41 -25.04
N VAL A 287 5.40 12.93 -24.24
CA VAL A 287 5.07 11.50 -24.17
C VAL A 287 4.70 11.02 -25.57
N ARG A 288 5.30 9.92 -26.03
CA ARG A 288 4.92 9.29 -27.31
C ARG A 288 3.48 8.77 -27.20
N VAL A 289 2.59 9.28 -28.04
CA VAL A 289 1.15 8.97 -27.98
C VAL A 289 0.80 7.90 -29.02
N GLY A 290 0.47 6.70 -28.54
CA GLY A 290 -0.11 5.60 -29.31
C GLY A 290 -0.58 4.48 -28.36
N THR A 291 -1.59 3.70 -28.74
CA THR A 291 -1.93 2.47 -28.00
C THR A 291 -1.03 1.35 -28.51
N PRO A 292 -0.08 0.85 -27.71
CA PRO A 292 0.81 -0.24 -28.15
C PRO A 292 0.04 -1.55 -28.31
N PRO A 293 0.49 -2.47 -29.21
CA PRO A 293 -0.15 -3.76 -29.37
C PRO A 293 -0.11 -4.57 -28.06
N ALA A 294 -1.24 -5.15 -27.65
CA ALA A 294 -1.32 -5.94 -26.42
C ALA A 294 -0.33 -7.12 -26.38
N ALA A 295 0.04 -7.66 -27.55
CA ALA A 295 1.06 -8.70 -27.68
C ALA A 295 2.44 -8.28 -27.14
N ALA A 296 2.77 -6.98 -27.16
CA ALA A 296 4.05 -6.47 -26.64
C ALA A 296 4.16 -6.62 -25.12
N PHE A 297 3.03 -6.75 -24.41
CA PHE A 297 2.95 -6.97 -22.97
C PHE A 297 2.64 -8.42 -22.62
N GLY A 298 2.76 -9.33 -23.59
CA GLY A 298 2.52 -10.76 -23.42
C GLY A 298 1.05 -11.15 -23.28
N TYR A 299 0.11 -10.34 -23.78
CA TYR A 299 -1.30 -10.76 -23.83
C TYR A 299 -1.49 -11.89 -24.82
N THR A 300 -2.13 -12.95 -24.36
CA THR A 300 -2.53 -14.11 -25.15
C THR A 300 -4.04 -14.16 -25.32
N LYS A 301 -4.51 -14.92 -26.33
CA LYS A 301 -5.95 -15.17 -26.51
C LYS A 301 -6.57 -15.90 -25.31
N GLU A 302 -5.77 -16.74 -24.65
CA GLU A 302 -6.17 -17.48 -23.47
C GLU A 302 -6.38 -16.53 -22.29
N GLU A 303 -5.45 -15.62 -21.99
CA GLU A 303 -5.64 -14.62 -20.92
C GLU A 303 -6.88 -13.75 -21.18
N LEU A 304 -7.11 -13.31 -22.43
CA LEU A 304 -8.31 -12.52 -22.76
C LEU A 304 -9.61 -13.32 -22.55
N THR A 305 -9.61 -14.61 -22.87
CA THR A 305 -10.81 -15.44 -22.83
C THR A 305 -11.09 -16.04 -21.46
N VAL A 306 -10.04 -16.52 -20.78
CA VAL A 306 -10.13 -17.28 -19.53
C VAL A 306 -10.00 -16.38 -18.31
N ILE A 307 -9.24 -15.28 -18.40
CA ILE A 307 -9.03 -14.37 -17.27
C ILE A 307 -9.90 -13.12 -17.41
N LEU A 308 -9.68 -12.34 -18.48
CA LEU A 308 -10.28 -11.02 -18.59
C LEU A 308 -11.80 -11.07 -18.80
N ARG A 309 -12.29 -11.95 -19.69
CA ARG A 309 -13.72 -12.07 -19.98
C ARG A 309 -14.57 -12.41 -18.75
N PRO A 310 -14.26 -13.42 -17.92
CA PRO A 310 -15.02 -13.67 -16.69
C PRO A 310 -15.02 -12.51 -15.70
N MET A 311 -13.90 -11.77 -15.58
CA MET A 311 -13.83 -10.57 -14.74
C MET A 311 -14.79 -9.49 -15.23
N VAL A 312 -14.89 -9.30 -16.54
CA VAL A 312 -15.79 -8.32 -17.16
C VAL A 312 -17.26 -8.75 -17.07
N GLU A 313 -17.57 -10.02 -17.31
CA GLU A 313 -18.94 -10.53 -17.31
C GLU A 313 -19.51 -10.64 -15.89
N ASN A 314 -18.74 -11.17 -14.94
CA ASN A 314 -19.21 -11.53 -13.61
C ASN A 314 -18.79 -10.56 -12.51
N GLY A 315 -17.84 -9.66 -12.78
CA GLY A 315 -17.26 -8.78 -11.75
C GLY A 315 -16.50 -9.54 -10.67
N LYS A 316 -15.97 -10.73 -11.00
CA LYS A 316 -15.22 -11.63 -10.13
C LYS A 316 -14.06 -12.27 -10.90
N GLU A 317 -12.98 -12.61 -10.21
CA GLU A 317 -11.91 -13.42 -10.80
C GLU A 317 -12.46 -14.75 -11.34
N PRO A 318 -11.83 -15.35 -12.36
CA PRO A 318 -12.26 -16.64 -12.89
C PRO A 318 -12.06 -17.75 -11.86
N ASP A 319 -13.03 -18.66 -11.79
CA ASP A 319 -12.88 -19.92 -11.05
C ASP A 319 -12.27 -20.99 -11.95
N GLY A 320 -11.31 -21.75 -11.41
CA GLY A 320 -10.64 -22.87 -12.07
C GLY A 320 -10.60 -24.11 -11.17
N SER A 321 -10.04 -25.21 -11.67
CA SER A 321 -9.84 -26.45 -10.90
C SER A 321 -8.54 -27.15 -11.32
N MET A 322 -8.16 -28.21 -10.59
CA MET A 322 -6.86 -28.92 -10.71
C MET A 322 -5.68 -28.10 -10.18
N GLY A 323 -4.50 -28.74 -10.15
CA GLY A 323 -3.24 -28.08 -9.77
C GLY A 323 -2.59 -27.37 -10.96
N ASP A 324 -1.70 -26.42 -10.68
CA ASP A 324 -0.81 -25.82 -11.69
C ASP A 324 0.27 -26.84 -12.06
N ASP A 325 0.10 -27.49 -13.21
CA ASP A 325 1.04 -28.45 -13.78
C ASP A 325 2.07 -27.79 -14.71
N THR A 326 2.06 -26.46 -14.79
CA THR A 326 2.99 -25.72 -15.63
C THR A 326 4.34 -25.50 -14.92
N PRO A 327 5.46 -25.47 -15.66
CA PRO A 327 6.76 -25.18 -15.05
C PRO A 327 6.78 -23.81 -14.38
N HIS A 328 7.53 -23.68 -13.28
CA HIS A 328 7.87 -22.36 -12.72
C HIS A 328 8.49 -21.46 -13.80
N ALA A 329 8.29 -20.15 -13.67
CA ALA A 329 8.64 -19.17 -14.71
C ALA A 329 10.09 -19.31 -15.20
N VAL A 330 11.04 -19.48 -14.27
CA VAL A 330 12.48 -19.69 -14.55
C VAL A 330 12.79 -20.94 -15.38
N PHE A 331 11.93 -21.97 -15.35
CA PHE A 331 12.09 -23.20 -16.13
C PHE A 331 11.16 -23.25 -17.35
N SER A 332 10.35 -22.21 -17.57
CA SER A 332 9.38 -22.20 -18.64
C SER A 332 10.08 -22.00 -19.99
N ARG A 333 9.64 -22.75 -21.00
CA ARG A 333 10.05 -22.52 -22.39
C ARG A 333 9.25 -21.39 -23.05
N VAL A 334 8.19 -20.94 -22.38
CA VAL A 334 7.35 -19.83 -22.80
C VAL A 334 7.72 -18.63 -21.93
N HIS A 335 8.08 -17.52 -22.56
CA HIS A 335 8.44 -16.29 -21.86
C HIS A 335 7.24 -15.78 -21.06
N ARG A 336 7.37 -15.71 -19.73
CA ARG A 336 6.28 -15.29 -18.82
C ARG A 336 6.53 -13.90 -18.25
N PRO A 337 5.47 -13.13 -17.94
CA PRO A 337 5.62 -11.86 -17.24
C PRO A 337 6.35 -12.02 -15.91
N LEU A 338 7.08 -10.98 -15.50
CA LEU A 338 7.88 -10.98 -14.27
C LEU A 338 7.04 -11.31 -13.02
N HIS A 339 5.76 -10.95 -13.02
CA HIS A 339 4.81 -11.30 -11.97
C HIS A 339 4.83 -12.80 -11.61
N HIS A 340 5.04 -13.71 -12.57
CA HIS A 340 5.01 -15.16 -12.33
C HIS A 340 6.17 -15.70 -11.47
N TYR A 341 7.25 -14.92 -11.31
CA TYR A 341 8.37 -15.26 -10.44
C TYR A 341 8.02 -15.04 -8.95
N PHE A 342 6.95 -14.33 -8.65
CA PHE A 342 6.52 -14.03 -7.29
C PHE A 342 5.34 -14.90 -6.87
N LYS A 343 5.47 -15.57 -5.73
CA LYS A 343 4.41 -16.38 -5.11
C LYS A 343 3.87 -15.66 -3.90
N GLN A 344 2.55 -15.54 -3.83
CA GLN A 344 1.88 -14.90 -2.69
C GLN A 344 2.19 -15.68 -1.42
N ARG A 345 2.75 -15.01 -0.41
CA ARG A 345 2.86 -15.58 0.93
C ARG A 345 1.47 -15.61 1.57
N PHE A 346 1.27 -16.58 2.44
CA PHE A 346 0.02 -16.72 3.19
C PHE A 346 0.33 -17.17 4.61
N ALA A 347 -0.57 -16.86 5.54
CA ALA A 347 -0.39 -17.15 6.94
C ALA A 347 -0.72 -18.61 7.26
N GLN A 348 0.09 -19.23 8.10
CA GLN A 348 -0.12 -20.57 8.62
C GLN A 348 0.29 -20.61 10.09
N VAL A 349 -0.63 -21.01 10.96
CA VAL A 349 -0.42 -21.19 12.42
C VAL A 349 -0.14 -19.89 13.19
N THR A 350 0.89 -19.12 12.83
CA THR A 350 1.36 -17.92 13.58
C THR A 350 0.29 -16.84 13.69
N ASN A 351 -0.45 -16.61 12.60
CA ASN A 351 -1.58 -15.72 12.54
C ASN A 351 -2.69 -16.29 11.63
N PRO A 352 -3.96 -15.95 11.84
CA PRO A 352 -5.06 -16.45 11.02
C PRO A 352 -5.26 -15.61 9.75
N PRO A 353 -5.68 -16.20 8.62
CA PRO A 353 -6.27 -15.46 7.51
C PRO A 353 -7.65 -14.91 7.92
N ILE A 354 -8.15 -13.93 7.15
CA ILE A 354 -9.46 -13.30 7.37
C ILE A 354 -10.43 -13.69 6.25
N ASP A 355 -11.72 -13.82 6.55
CA ASP A 355 -12.75 -14.03 5.53
C ASP A 355 -13.14 -12.70 4.87
N HIS A 356 -12.57 -12.42 3.69
CA HIS A 356 -12.83 -11.18 2.94
C HIS A 356 -14.27 -11.01 2.43
N LEU A 357 -15.10 -12.07 2.49
CA LEU A 357 -16.51 -12.02 2.08
C LEU A 357 -17.41 -11.76 3.29
N ARG A 358 -17.19 -12.46 4.40
CA ARG A 358 -18.03 -12.36 5.61
C ARG A 358 -17.63 -11.21 6.52
N GLU A 359 -16.36 -10.85 6.54
CA GLU A 359 -15.80 -9.78 7.38
C GLU A 359 -15.45 -8.53 6.55
N GLU A 360 -16.14 -8.30 5.42
CA GLU A 360 -15.82 -7.21 4.48
C GLU A 360 -15.74 -5.81 5.13
N LEU A 361 -16.50 -5.58 6.20
CA LEU A 361 -16.51 -4.30 6.94
C LEU A 361 -15.14 -3.92 7.49
N VAL A 362 -14.28 -4.91 7.76
CA VAL A 362 -12.94 -4.65 8.26
C VAL A 362 -11.96 -4.33 7.12
N PHE A 363 -12.30 -4.54 5.85
CA PHE A 363 -11.39 -4.31 4.73
C PHE A 363 -11.45 -2.88 4.17
N SER A 364 -10.27 -2.33 3.86
CA SER A 364 -10.12 -1.07 3.15
C SER A 364 -9.17 -1.23 1.95
N LEU A 365 -9.60 -0.71 0.80
CA LEU A 365 -8.78 -0.54 -0.39
C LEU A 365 -8.39 0.93 -0.63
N THR A 366 -8.69 1.79 0.35
CA THR A 366 -8.36 3.20 0.30
C THR A 366 -6.84 3.35 0.23
N THR A 367 -6.39 4.24 -0.65
CA THR A 367 -4.97 4.60 -0.81
C THR A 367 -4.85 6.11 -0.95
N ARG A 368 -3.69 6.65 -0.63
CA ARG A 368 -3.44 8.10 -0.57
C ARG A 368 -2.23 8.48 -1.40
N LEU A 369 -2.39 9.50 -2.24
CA LEU A 369 -1.31 10.07 -3.06
C LEU A 369 -0.81 11.41 -2.49
N GLY A 370 0.49 11.64 -2.62
CA GLY A 370 1.18 12.83 -2.16
C GLY A 370 2.33 12.54 -1.20
N PRO A 371 3.00 13.59 -0.71
CA PRO A 371 4.09 13.43 0.24
C PRO A 371 3.56 12.94 1.59
N ARG A 372 4.24 11.96 2.18
CA ARG A 372 3.98 11.50 3.55
C ARG A 372 4.52 12.54 4.54
N PRO A 373 3.71 12.96 5.52
CA PRO A 373 4.12 13.98 6.48
C PRO A 373 5.12 13.44 7.51
N ASN A 374 5.76 14.36 8.21
CA ASN A 374 6.50 14.07 9.44
C ASN A 374 5.59 13.37 10.47
N LEU A 375 6.03 12.23 11.02
CA LEU A 375 5.24 11.40 11.94
C LEU A 375 5.05 12.06 13.31
N LEU A 376 6.00 12.90 13.74
CA LEU A 376 6.10 13.45 15.10
C LEU A 376 5.37 14.78 15.31
N ALA A 377 4.93 15.42 14.23
CA ALA A 377 4.11 16.63 14.27
C ALA A 377 2.61 16.31 14.28
N GLU A 378 1.79 17.25 14.73
CA GLU A 378 0.32 17.16 14.72
C GLU A 378 -0.27 18.49 14.24
N GLU A 379 -0.34 18.63 12.91
CA GLU A 379 -0.63 19.88 12.20
C GLU A 379 -1.68 19.70 11.10
N PRO A 380 -2.47 20.75 10.78
CA PRO A 380 -3.49 20.69 9.73
C PRO A 380 -2.94 20.27 8.35
N GLY A 381 -1.71 20.67 8.03
CA GLY A 381 -1.08 20.40 6.73
C GLY A 381 -0.79 18.93 6.45
N GLN A 382 -0.86 18.06 7.46
CA GLN A 382 -0.64 16.62 7.34
C GLN A 382 -1.84 15.89 6.71
N ALA A 383 -3.03 16.50 6.74
CA ALA A 383 -4.23 15.98 6.07
C ALA A 383 -4.22 16.22 4.56
N ARG A 384 -3.23 16.97 4.03
CA ARG A 384 -3.23 17.41 2.63
C ARG A 384 -2.68 16.35 1.69
N VAL A 385 -3.57 15.45 1.29
CA VAL A 385 -3.34 14.28 0.43
C VAL A 385 -4.50 14.12 -0.55
N ILE A 386 -4.26 13.34 -1.61
CA ILE A 386 -5.32 12.88 -2.50
C ILE A 386 -5.76 11.49 -2.04
N GLU A 387 -7.05 11.30 -1.77
CA GLU A 387 -7.60 10.01 -1.36
C GLU A 387 -8.29 9.31 -2.54
N LEU A 388 -8.00 8.03 -2.69
CA LEU A 388 -8.57 7.13 -3.68
C LEU A 388 -9.30 6.01 -2.95
N ALA A 389 -10.54 5.71 -3.33
CA ALA A 389 -11.29 4.58 -2.77
C ALA A 389 -10.79 3.20 -3.25
N SER A 390 -10.01 3.19 -4.34
CA SER A 390 -9.49 2.01 -5.01
C SER A 390 -8.09 2.29 -5.53
N PRO A 391 -7.17 1.31 -5.54
CA PRO A 391 -5.87 1.47 -6.18
C PRO A 391 -5.97 1.42 -7.71
N VAL A 392 -7.11 1.02 -8.29
CA VAL A 392 -7.28 0.97 -9.75
C VAL A 392 -7.81 2.31 -10.23
N LEU A 393 -7.02 3.00 -11.05
CA LEU A 393 -7.39 4.30 -11.62
C LEU A 393 -7.99 4.14 -13.01
N THR A 394 -9.13 4.79 -13.25
CA THR A 394 -9.71 4.93 -14.58
C THR A 394 -9.01 6.01 -15.39
N GLY A 395 -9.25 6.03 -16.71
CA GLY A 395 -8.71 7.10 -17.57
C GLY A 395 -9.18 8.49 -17.15
N ARG A 396 -10.40 8.60 -16.61
CA ARG A 396 -10.97 9.86 -16.09
C ARG A 396 -10.26 10.31 -14.82
N GLN A 397 -10.03 9.39 -13.88
CA GLN A 397 -9.30 9.70 -12.66
C GLN A 397 -7.85 10.09 -12.95
N MET A 398 -7.20 9.46 -13.92
CA MET A 398 -5.87 9.87 -14.38
C MET A 398 -5.86 11.28 -14.99
N ALA A 399 -6.86 11.62 -15.82
CA ALA A 399 -6.99 12.97 -16.36
C ALA A 399 -7.18 14.01 -15.24
N ARG A 400 -8.02 13.68 -14.25
CA ARG A 400 -8.29 14.55 -13.10
C ARG A 400 -7.06 14.72 -12.19
N LEU A 401 -6.32 13.64 -11.95
CA LEU A 401 -5.04 13.68 -11.23
C LEU A 401 -4.06 14.64 -11.92
N ARG A 402 -3.95 14.54 -13.25
CA ARG A 402 -3.07 15.41 -14.05
C ARG A 402 -3.51 16.86 -14.01
N GLU A 403 -4.82 17.12 -14.10
CA GLU A 403 -5.40 18.45 -14.00
C GLU A 403 -5.14 19.06 -12.61
N LEU A 404 -5.38 18.31 -11.54
CA LEU A 404 -5.16 18.75 -10.17
C LEU A 404 -3.70 19.19 -9.96
N GLY A 405 -2.72 18.40 -10.41
CA GLY A 405 -1.31 18.74 -10.26
C GLY A 405 -0.85 19.96 -11.08
N ARG A 406 -1.64 20.44 -12.05
CA ARG A 406 -1.38 21.73 -12.74
C ARG A 406 -1.80 22.93 -11.92
N HIS A 407 -2.81 22.78 -11.06
CA HIS A 407 -3.37 23.86 -10.24
C HIS A 407 -2.88 23.83 -8.80
N GLU A 408 -2.49 22.66 -8.29
CA GLU A 408 -1.98 22.47 -6.93
C GLU A 408 -0.50 22.07 -6.95
N PRO A 409 0.43 23.00 -6.66
CA PRO A 409 1.87 22.73 -6.67
C PRO A 409 2.30 21.57 -5.78
N ARG A 410 1.56 21.32 -4.69
CA ARG A 410 1.82 20.21 -3.75
C ARG A 410 1.61 18.84 -4.38
N PHE A 411 0.80 18.73 -5.44
CA PHE A 411 0.50 17.49 -6.15
C PHE A 411 1.11 17.47 -7.56
N ARG A 412 2.21 18.22 -7.75
CA ARG A 412 2.94 18.23 -9.01
C ARG A 412 3.36 16.81 -9.37
N TRP A 413 3.11 16.43 -10.60
CA TRP A 413 3.44 15.11 -11.13
C TRP A 413 4.57 15.18 -12.17
N ALA A 414 5.29 14.08 -12.32
CA ALA A 414 6.21 13.83 -13.43
C ALA A 414 5.83 12.51 -14.10
N VAL A 415 5.77 12.49 -15.43
CA VAL A 415 5.66 11.25 -16.20
C VAL A 415 7.07 10.76 -16.50
N LEU A 416 7.38 9.56 -16.07
CA LEU A 416 8.66 8.89 -16.25
C LEU A 416 8.45 7.71 -17.19
N GLU A 417 8.99 7.83 -18.39
CA GLU A 417 8.90 6.75 -19.39
C GLU A 417 9.72 5.56 -18.93
N MET A 418 9.07 4.40 -18.76
CA MET A 418 9.68 3.13 -18.40
C MET A 418 9.91 2.30 -19.66
N LEU A 419 10.78 2.79 -20.54
CA LEU A 419 11.10 2.19 -21.84
C LEU A 419 12.60 1.95 -21.95
N PHE A 420 12.99 0.93 -22.72
CA PHE A 420 14.38 0.69 -23.10
C PHE A 420 14.51 0.45 -24.61
N PRO A 421 15.65 0.81 -25.23
CA PRO A 421 15.88 0.55 -26.64
C PRO A 421 15.75 -0.95 -26.99
N ALA A 422 14.98 -1.27 -28.04
CA ALA A 422 14.80 -2.64 -28.51
C ALA A 422 16.02 -3.20 -29.28
N THR A 423 17.22 -2.67 -29.03
CA THR A 423 18.48 -3.02 -29.70
C THR A 423 19.10 -4.31 -29.15
N GLY A 424 18.75 -4.70 -27.93
CA GLY A 424 19.27 -5.92 -27.28
C GLY A 424 19.03 -5.93 -25.77
N PRO A 425 19.22 -7.08 -25.11
CA PRO A 425 18.88 -7.25 -23.69
C PRO A 425 19.75 -6.39 -22.75
N GLU A 426 20.98 -6.07 -23.16
CA GLU A 426 21.91 -5.22 -22.40
C GLU A 426 21.40 -3.78 -22.22
N ALA A 427 20.37 -3.36 -22.97
CA ALA A 427 19.81 -2.02 -22.88
C ALA A 427 18.86 -1.83 -21.70
N LEU A 428 18.36 -2.92 -21.08
CA LEU A 428 17.41 -2.83 -19.96
C LEU A 428 18.04 -2.19 -18.72
N GLU A 429 19.23 -2.65 -18.34
CA GLU A 429 19.85 -2.24 -17.07
C GLU A 429 20.23 -0.74 -17.04
N PRO A 430 20.87 -0.18 -18.08
CA PRO A 430 21.12 1.26 -18.16
C PRO A 430 19.84 2.10 -18.21
N ALA A 431 18.79 1.59 -18.87
CA ALA A 431 17.50 2.29 -18.91
C ALA A 431 16.82 2.32 -17.53
N LEU A 432 17.00 1.27 -16.73
CA LEU A 432 16.54 1.21 -15.36
C LEU A 432 17.31 2.17 -14.45
N ASP A 433 18.63 2.31 -14.63
CA ASP A 433 19.45 3.31 -13.94
C ASP A 433 18.99 4.73 -14.26
N ASP A 434 18.78 5.01 -15.55
CA ASP A 434 18.29 6.30 -15.99
C ASP A 434 16.89 6.60 -15.44
N LEU A 435 16.00 5.61 -15.36
CA LEU A 435 14.68 5.76 -14.74
C LEU A 435 14.79 6.13 -13.26
N CYS A 436 15.63 5.44 -12.48
CA CYS A 436 15.88 5.74 -11.07
C CYS A 436 16.44 7.15 -10.88
N ARG A 437 17.42 7.56 -11.72
CA ARG A 437 17.98 8.91 -11.71
C ARG A 437 16.92 9.98 -12.01
N ARG A 438 16.14 9.80 -13.08
CA ARG A 438 15.05 10.73 -13.44
C ARG A 438 13.97 10.80 -12.36
N ALA A 439 13.67 9.69 -11.69
CA ALA A 439 12.74 9.66 -10.56
C ALA A 439 13.25 10.51 -9.38
N GLU A 440 14.52 10.36 -9.03
CA GLU A 440 15.16 11.17 -7.98
C GLU A 440 15.18 12.66 -8.34
N GLU A 441 15.58 13.01 -9.56
CA GLU A 441 15.58 14.39 -10.07
C GLU A 441 14.17 15.01 -10.06
N ALA A 442 13.14 14.23 -10.42
CA ALA A 442 11.76 14.70 -10.38
C ALA A 442 11.30 15.02 -8.96
N VAL A 443 11.68 14.18 -7.97
CA VAL A 443 11.39 14.42 -6.56
C VAL A 443 12.12 15.67 -6.05
N ASP A 444 13.38 15.86 -6.45
CA ASP A 444 14.16 17.05 -6.10
C ASP A 444 13.62 18.32 -6.74
N ALA A 445 13.04 18.22 -7.95
CA ALA A 445 12.29 19.30 -8.60
C ALA A 445 10.91 19.57 -7.97
N GLY A 446 10.55 18.87 -6.89
CA GLY A 446 9.31 19.06 -6.14
C GLY A 446 8.11 18.29 -6.67
N CYS A 447 8.30 17.29 -7.53
CA CYS A 447 7.22 16.40 -7.93
C CYS A 447 6.89 15.42 -6.80
N SER A 448 5.64 15.38 -6.36
CA SER A 448 5.16 14.49 -5.31
C SER A 448 4.42 13.27 -5.85
N ILE A 449 4.24 13.18 -7.17
CA ILE A 449 3.57 12.06 -7.84
C ILE A 449 4.41 11.67 -9.04
N LEU A 450 4.95 10.45 -9.00
CA LEU A 450 5.73 9.88 -10.09
C LEU A 450 4.84 8.91 -10.87
N ILE A 451 4.56 9.23 -12.12
CA ILE A 451 3.76 8.39 -13.02
C ILE A 451 4.74 7.59 -13.88
N LEU A 452 4.96 6.32 -13.54
CA LEU A 452 5.76 5.40 -14.35
C LEU A 452 4.89 4.94 -15.53
N SER A 453 5.30 5.20 -16.77
CA SER A 453 4.45 5.01 -17.95
C SER A 453 5.15 4.27 -19.09
N ASP A 454 4.48 3.27 -19.67
CA ASP A 454 4.94 2.49 -20.83
C ASP A 454 4.15 2.79 -22.12
N ARG A 455 3.35 3.86 -22.16
CA ARG A 455 2.56 4.24 -23.36
C ARG A 455 3.38 4.45 -24.63
N GLY A 456 4.68 4.73 -24.51
CA GLY A 456 5.56 5.00 -25.65
C GLY A 456 6.20 3.78 -26.31
N VAL A 457 5.73 2.56 -26.01
CA VAL A 457 6.19 1.34 -26.68
C VAL A 457 5.91 1.41 -28.18
N ASP A 458 6.96 1.23 -28.98
CA ASP A 458 6.92 1.22 -30.44
C ASP A 458 7.97 0.24 -31.00
N ALA A 459 8.14 0.19 -32.33
CA ALA A 459 9.08 -0.73 -32.97
C ALA A 459 10.55 -0.57 -32.53
N GLY A 460 10.95 0.58 -31.99
CA GLY A 460 12.31 0.84 -31.50
C GLY A 460 12.45 0.79 -29.97
N TRP A 461 11.35 0.78 -29.22
CA TRP A 461 11.35 0.90 -27.76
C TRP A 461 10.47 -0.15 -27.12
N ALA A 462 11.08 -0.98 -26.28
CA ALA A 462 10.43 -2.02 -25.50
C ALA A 462 10.06 -1.51 -24.09
N PRO A 463 9.01 -2.06 -23.46
CA PRO A 463 8.64 -1.66 -22.11
C PRO A 463 9.59 -2.25 -21.07
N ILE A 464 10.07 -1.47 -20.11
CA ILE A 464 10.61 -2.02 -18.87
C ILE A 464 9.43 -2.67 -18.13
N PRO A 465 9.53 -3.94 -17.66
CA PRO A 465 8.45 -4.58 -16.92
C PRO A 465 7.98 -3.69 -15.77
N ALA A 466 6.67 -3.47 -15.67
CA ALA A 466 6.11 -2.48 -14.75
C ALA A 466 6.48 -2.78 -13.29
N LEU A 467 6.53 -4.07 -12.94
CA LEU A 467 6.95 -4.53 -11.62
C LEU A 467 8.43 -4.23 -11.35
N LEU A 468 9.30 -4.42 -12.34
CA LEU A 468 10.73 -4.13 -12.22
C LEU A 468 10.98 -2.62 -12.05
N ALA A 469 10.33 -1.81 -12.87
CA ALA A 469 10.40 -0.34 -12.80
C ALA A 469 9.91 0.18 -11.44
N THR A 470 8.77 -0.34 -10.96
CA THR A 470 8.18 0.05 -9.68
C THR A 470 9.11 -0.28 -8.51
N GLY A 471 9.60 -1.53 -8.45
CA GLY A 471 10.50 -1.98 -7.40
C GLY A 471 11.83 -1.21 -7.39
N ALA A 472 12.46 -1.05 -8.56
CA ALA A 472 13.71 -0.29 -8.70
C ALA A 472 13.57 1.15 -8.20
N VAL A 473 12.54 1.88 -8.65
CA VAL A 473 12.30 3.27 -8.22
C VAL A 473 11.94 3.33 -6.74
N HIS A 474 11.11 2.40 -6.23
CA HIS A 474 10.73 2.35 -4.82
C HIS A 474 11.95 2.22 -3.91
N HIS A 475 12.79 1.22 -4.14
CA HIS A 475 13.97 0.96 -3.31
C HIS A 475 15.09 1.99 -3.53
N HIS A 476 15.25 2.52 -4.74
CA HIS A 476 16.18 3.62 -5.00
C HIS A 476 15.82 4.86 -4.17
N LEU A 477 14.56 5.28 -4.19
CA LEU A 477 14.10 6.42 -3.41
C LEU A 477 14.13 6.15 -1.90
N LEU A 478 13.98 4.90 -1.44
CA LEU A 478 14.18 4.55 -0.03
C LEU A 478 15.65 4.76 0.36
N ARG A 479 16.59 4.22 -0.40
CA ARG A 479 18.04 4.39 -0.16
C ARG A 479 18.47 5.84 -0.21
N ALA A 480 17.87 6.64 -1.10
CA ALA A 480 18.13 8.07 -1.20
C ALA A 480 17.44 8.92 -0.11
N GLY A 481 16.63 8.31 0.78
CA GLY A 481 15.88 9.04 1.81
C GLY A 481 14.78 9.95 1.24
N LYS A 482 14.26 9.64 0.05
CA LYS A 482 13.33 10.46 -0.72
C LYS A 482 11.96 9.80 -0.92
N ARG A 483 11.78 8.52 -0.57
CA ARG A 483 10.54 7.76 -0.83
C ARG A 483 9.29 8.38 -0.20
N ALA A 484 9.38 8.98 0.98
CA ALA A 484 8.25 9.66 1.62
C ALA A 484 7.82 10.94 0.89
N ARG A 485 8.64 11.53 0.02
CA ARG A 485 8.34 12.80 -0.66
C ARG A 485 7.41 12.62 -1.86
N ALA A 486 7.23 11.41 -2.37
CA ALA A 486 6.40 11.17 -3.54
C ALA A 486 5.66 9.82 -3.53
N SER A 487 4.50 9.78 -4.16
CA SER A 487 3.77 8.54 -4.47
C SER A 487 4.14 8.03 -5.86
N ILE A 488 4.13 6.71 -6.04
CA ILE A 488 4.35 6.06 -7.34
C ILE A 488 2.99 5.65 -7.90
N VAL A 489 2.66 6.09 -9.10
CA VAL A 489 1.48 5.66 -9.87
C VAL A 489 1.97 4.95 -11.12
N VAL A 490 1.43 3.76 -11.39
CA VAL A 490 1.86 2.94 -12.53
C VAL A 490 0.82 3.04 -13.63
N GLU A 491 1.15 3.70 -14.74
CA GLU A 491 0.35 3.72 -15.97
C GLU A 491 0.92 2.67 -16.92
N SER A 492 0.29 1.49 -16.98
CA SER A 492 0.89 0.36 -17.69
C SER A 492 -0.09 -0.43 -18.54
N GLY A 493 0.41 -0.91 -19.68
CA GLY A 493 -0.28 -1.89 -20.51
C GLY A 493 -0.18 -3.31 -19.98
N GLU A 494 0.70 -3.61 -19.02
CA GLU A 494 0.98 -4.97 -18.51
C GLU A 494 -0.09 -5.54 -17.54
N PRO A 495 -0.62 -4.79 -16.55
CA PRO A 495 -1.45 -5.35 -15.49
C PRO A 495 -2.85 -5.69 -15.97
N ARG A 496 -3.28 -6.94 -15.72
CA ARG A 496 -4.56 -7.49 -16.20
C ARG A 496 -5.18 -8.56 -15.30
N ASP A 497 -4.37 -9.15 -14.43
CA ASP A 497 -4.77 -10.12 -13.41
C ASP A 497 -4.61 -9.47 -12.02
N VAL A 498 -5.47 -9.84 -11.07
CA VAL A 498 -5.36 -9.54 -9.63
C VAL A 498 -3.92 -9.66 -9.11
N HIS A 499 -3.21 -10.73 -9.48
CA HIS A 499 -1.84 -10.95 -9.03
C HIS A 499 -0.86 -9.85 -9.51
N HIS A 500 -1.08 -9.27 -10.70
CA HIS A 500 -0.27 -8.18 -11.22
C HIS A 500 -0.47 -6.90 -10.38
N PHE A 501 -1.70 -6.59 -9.99
CA PHE A 501 -1.99 -5.48 -9.09
C PHE A 501 -1.40 -5.72 -7.70
N ALA A 502 -1.57 -6.91 -7.15
CA ALA A 502 -1.06 -7.26 -5.83
C ALA A 502 0.47 -7.10 -5.75
N THR A 503 1.20 -7.58 -6.77
CA THR A 503 2.66 -7.42 -6.82
C THR A 503 3.07 -5.96 -6.97
N LEU A 504 2.47 -5.19 -7.90
CA LEU A 504 2.78 -3.77 -8.05
C LEU A 504 2.58 -2.98 -6.76
N ILE A 505 1.47 -3.19 -6.07
CA ILE A 505 1.16 -2.51 -4.80
C ILE A 505 2.11 -3.00 -3.69
N GLY A 506 2.33 -4.31 -3.60
CA GLY A 506 3.22 -4.91 -2.61
C GLY A 506 4.68 -4.47 -2.74
N TYR A 507 5.10 -4.01 -3.93
CA TYR A 507 6.41 -3.43 -4.21
C TYR A 507 6.40 -1.89 -4.34
N GLY A 508 5.31 -1.24 -3.92
CA GLY A 508 5.31 0.18 -3.58
C GLY A 508 4.58 1.12 -4.55
N ALA A 509 3.80 0.59 -5.51
CA ALA A 509 2.84 1.39 -6.25
C ALA A 509 1.68 1.81 -5.34
N ALA A 510 1.36 3.09 -5.32
CA ALA A 510 0.21 3.61 -4.58
C ALA A 510 -1.11 3.43 -5.35
N ALA A 511 -1.04 3.45 -6.69
CA ALA A 511 -2.16 3.22 -7.57
C ALA A 511 -1.67 2.71 -8.95
N VAL A 512 -2.55 2.05 -9.69
CA VAL A 512 -2.29 1.46 -11.00
C VAL A 512 -3.38 1.89 -11.98
N HIS A 513 -3.00 2.44 -13.12
CA HIS A 513 -3.86 2.69 -14.28
C HIS A 513 -3.56 1.65 -15.37
N PRO A 514 -4.34 0.54 -15.44
CA PRO A 514 -4.08 -0.57 -16.35
C PRO A 514 -4.71 -0.31 -17.73
N TYR A 515 -4.16 0.66 -18.49
CA TYR A 515 -4.90 1.25 -19.61
C TYR A 515 -5.31 0.26 -20.70
N LEU A 516 -4.49 -0.74 -21.03
CA LEU A 516 -4.85 -1.77 -22.02
C LEU A 516 -5.93 -2.72 -21.48
N ALA A 517 -5.87 -3.09 -20.20
CA ALA A 517 -6.89 -3.95 -19.61
C ALA A 517 -8.24 -3.24 -19.50
N LEU A 518 -8.27 -1.94 -19.18
CA LEU A 518 -9.51 -1.15 -19.20
C LEU A 518 -10.07 -0.99 -20.61
N GLU A 519 -9.22 -0.75 -21.60
CA GLU A 519 -9.63 -0.68 -23.00
C GLU A 519 -10.25 -2.01 -23.46
N ALA A 520 -9.58 -3.13 -23.21
CA ALA A 520 -10.10 -4.46 -23.52
C ALA A 520 -11.38 -4.79 -22.71
N ALA A 521 -11.46 -4.41 -21.43
CA ALA A 521 -12.65 -4.61 -20.61
C ALA A 521 -13.87 -3.84 -21.13
N ARG A 522 -13.65 -2.62 -21.63
CA ARG A 522 -14.68 -1.80 -22.27
C ARG A 522 -15.15 -2.40 -23.60
N GLU A 523 -14.24 -2.98 -24.39
CA GLU A 523 -14.61 -3.72 -25.60
C GLU A 523 -15.39 -5.01 -25.30
N LEU A 524 -15.04 -5.70 -24.21
CA LEU A 524 -15.73 -6.92 -23.76
C LEU A 524 -17.06 -6.63 -23.04
N GLY A 525 -17.24 -5.44 -22.49
CA GLY A 525 -18.56 -4.92 -22.08
C GLY A 525 -18.60 -4.03 -20.84
N SER A 526 -17.69 -4.16 -19.88
CA SER A 526 -17.77 -3.41 -18.60
C SER A 526 -16.42 -3.21 -17.91
N GLU A 527 -15.94 -1.96 -17.94
CA GLU A 527 -14.77 -1.51 -17.17
C GLU A 527 -15.04 -1.61 -15.65
N ALA A 528 -16.24 -1.25 -15.21
CA ALA A 528 -16.62 -1.26 -13.79
C ALA A 528 -16.61 -2.67 -13.19
N ASN A 529 -17.04 -3.68 -13.94
CA ASN A 529 -16.98 -5.08 -13.46
C ASN A 529 -15.53 -5.56 -13.36
N PHE A 530 -14.68 -5.22 -14.32
CA PHE A 530 -13.25 -5.55 -14.23
C PHE A 530 -12.62 -4.94 -12.97
N ILE A 531 -12.87 -3.65 -12.70
CA ILE A 531 -12.38 -2.98 -11.48
C ILE A 531 -12.89 -3.69 -10.22
N LYS A 532 -14.19 -4.00 -10.16
CA LYS A 532 -14.80 -4.73 -9.04
C LYS A 532 -14.17 -6.12 -8.84
N ALA A 533 -13.85 -6.83 -9.93
CA ALA A 533 -13.18 -8.12 -9.88
C ALA A 533 -11.76 -7.99 -9.30
N VAL A 534 -11.01 -6.99 -9.72
CA VAL A 534 -9.67 -6.68 -9.18
C VAL A 534 -9.76 -6.33 -7.69
N GLU A 535 -10.70 -5.47 -7.29
CA GLU A 535 -10.91 -5.08 -5.89
C GLU A 535 -11.26 -6.28 -4.99
N GLY A 536 -12.18 -7.13 -5.43
CA GLY A 536 -12.52 -8.37 -4.71
C GLY A 536 -11.31 -9.30 -4.59
N GLY A 537 -10.55 -9.46 -5.69
CA GLY A 537 -9.34 -10.27 -5.72
C GLY A 537 -8.23 -9.72 -4.81
N LEU A 538 -8.04 -8.40 -4.74
CA LEU A 538 -7.06 -7.77 -3.85
C LEU A 538 -7.41 -8.04 -2.38
N LYS A 539 -8.68 -7.87 -1.99
CA LYS A 539 -9.14 -8.22 -0.63
C LYS A 539 -8.85 -9.69 -0.32
N LYS A 540 -9.11 -10.61 -1.26
CA LYS A 540 -8.78 -12.03 -1.11
C LYS A 540 -7.28 -12.27 -0.93
N VAL A 541 -6.43 -11.62 -1.73
CA VAL A 541 -4.96 -11.78 -1.62
C VAL A 541 -4.45 -11.28 -0.28
N MET A 542 -4.88 -10.11 0.16
CA MET A 542 -4.52 -9.55 1.47
C MET A 542 -4.99 -10.45 2.61
N SER A 543 -6.21 -10.99 2.51
CA SER A 543 -6.80 -11.80 3.58
C SER A 543 -6.07 -13.12 3.79
N LYS A 544 -5.35 -13.66 2.79
CA LYS A 544 -4.51 -14.86 2.94
C LYS A 544 -3.40 -14.69 3.99
N MET A 545 -2.91 -13.47 4.20
CA MET A 545 -1.94 -13.14 5.25
C MET A 545 -2.61 -12.54 6.50
N GLY A 546 -3.94 -12.41 6.50
CA GLY A 546 -4.69 -11.74 7.56
C GLY A 546 -4.54 -10.21 7.56
N ILE A 547 -4.23 -9.62 6.41
CA ILE A 547 -4.06 -8.17 6.24
C ILE A 547 -5.39 -7.57 5.81
N SER A 548 -5.78 -6.46 6.42
CA SER A 548 -7.10 -5.87 6.22
C SER A 548 -7.09 -4.55 5.45
N THR A 549 -5.98 -3.82 5.44
CA THR A 549 -5.88 -2.50 4.82
C THR A 549 -4.82 -2.47 3.73
N LEU A 550 -5.17 -1.85 2.60
CA LEU A 550 -4.26 -1.76 1.47
C LEU A 550 -3.04 -0.87 1.77
N ASP A 551 -3.21 0.19 2.58
CA ASP A 551 -2.10 1.02 3.05
C ASP A 551 -1.03 0.21 3.78
N ALA A 552 -1.41 -0.81 4.58
CA ALA A 552 -0.45 -1.67 5.28
C ALA A 552 0.12 -2.79 4.37
N TYR A 553 -0.59 -3.14 3.31
CA TYR A 553 -0.11 -4.10 2.30
C TYR A 553 0.92 -3.46 1.35
N MET A 554 0.79 -2.16 1.07
CA MET A 554 1.65 -1.42 0.15
C MET A 554 3.11 -1.42 0.62
N GLY A 555 4.02 -1.90 -0.22
CA GLY A 555 5.45 -1.99 0.11
C GLY A 555 5.80 -3.08 1.14
N ALA A 556 4.84 -3.91 1.55
CA ALA A 556 5.06 -4.97 2.53
C ALA A 556 5.68 -6.25 1.95
N GLN A 557 5.75 -6.37 0.62
CA GLN A 557 6.40 -7.49 -0.07
C GLN A 557 5.92 -8.86 0.44
N ILE A 558 4.60 -9.09 0.45
CA ILE A 558 3.96 -10.35 0.89
C ILE A 558 4.11 -11.42 -0.20
N PHE A 559 5.34 -11.61 -0.66
CA PHE A 559 5.72 -12.49 -1.76
C PHE A 559 7.03 -13.20 -1.44
N GLU A 560 7.20 -14.36 -2.06
CA GLU A 560 8.46 -15.07 -2.18
C GLU A 560 8.82 -15.16 -3.65
N ALA A 561 10.06 -14.83 -3.99
CA ALA A 561 10.56 -14.95 -5.35
C ALA A 561 11.14 -16.35 -5.58
N ILE A 562 10.96 -16.88 -6.80
CA ILE A 562 11.55 -18.16 -7.22
C ILE A 562 12.22 -17.95 -8.56
N GLY A 563 13.53 -18.14 -8.61
CA GLY A 563 14.31 -18.11 -9.86
C GLY A 563 14.69 -16.72 -10.34
N LEU A 564 14.83 -15.76 -9.42
CA LEU A 564 15.42 -14.44 -9.70
C LEU A 564 16.84 -14.36 -9.14
N ALA A 565 17.76 -13.80 -9.91
CA ALA A 565 19.14 -13.63 -9.50
C ALA A 565 19.28 -12.61 -8.34
N PRO A 566 20.27 -12.78 -7.44
CA PRO A 566 20.48 -11.89 -6.30
C PRO A 566 20.56 -10.41 -6.66
N GLU A 567 21.24 -10.07 -7.76
CA GLU A 567 21.39 -8.68 -8.22
C GLU A 567 20.05 -8.00 -8.54
N VAL A 568 19.07 -8.75 -9.07
CA VAL A 568 17.72 -8.24 -9.33
C VAL A 568 16.98 -8.00 -8.01
N LEU A 569 17.09 -8.94 -7.07
CA LEU A 569 16.45 -8.86 -5.75
C LEU A 569 17.02 -7.71 -4.92
N GLU A 570 18.34 -7.60 -4.82
CA GLU A 570 19.01 -6.56 -4.05
C GLU A 570 18.69 -5.17 -4.59
N ARG A 571 18.65 -5.02 -5.92
CA ARG A 571 18.40 -3.72 -6.56
C ARG A 571 16.93 -3.31 -6.54
N CYS A 572 16.03 -4.24 -6.87
CA CYS A 572 14.63 -3.93 -7.19
C CYS A 572 13.61 -4.45 -6.18
N PHE A 573 13.96 -5.43 -5.33
CA PHE A 573 13.00 -6.12 -4.45
C PHE A 573 13.62 -6.46 -3.09
N THR A 574 14.42 -5.54 -2.54
CA THR A 574 15.29 -5.77 -1.38
C THR A 574 14.49 -6.35 -0.21
N GLY A 575 14.99 -7.45 0.39
CA GLY A 575 14.31 -8.14 1.49
C GLY A 575 13.26 -9.18 1.06
N THR A 576 13.02 -9.36 -0.24
CA THR A 576 12.21 -10.49 -0.73
C THR A 576 12.98 -11.80 -0.57
N PRO A 577 12.42 -12.83 0.10
CA PRO A 577 13.05 -14.13 0.18
C PRO A 577 13.10 -14.79 -1.20
N CYS A 578 14.23 -15.40 -1.52
CA CYS A 578 14.44 -16.20 -2.72
C CYS A 578 15.44 -17.31 -2.41
N GLN A 579 14.98 -18.55 -2.33
CA GLN A 579 15.86 -19.68 -2.00
C GLN A 579 16.64 -20.20 -3.22
N VAL A 580 16.14 -19.91 -4.43
CA VAL A 580 16.70 -20.42 -5.69
C VAL A 580 16.91 -19.24 -6.63
N GLY A 581 18.18 -18.91 -6.89
CA GLY A 581 18.56 -17.92 -7.90
C GLY A 581 18.21 -18.35 -9.32
N GLY A 582 18.31 -17.43 -10.29
CA GLY A 582 17.97 -17.74 -11.68
C GLY A 582 18.18 -16.56 -12.61
N SER A 583 17.10 -16.08 -13.21
CA SER A 583 17.10 -15.04 -14.25
C SER A 583 17.63 -13.70 -13.71
N GLY A 584 18.65 -13.14 -14.39
CA GLY A 584 19.16 -11.79 -14.16
C GLY A 584 18.49 -10.77 -15.08
N PHE A 585 19.01 -9.55 -15.13
CA PHE A 585 18.45 -8.48 -15.97
C PHE A 585 18.47 -8.85 -17.46
N ARG A 586 19.52 -9.55 -17.91
CA ARG A 586 19.67 -9.94 -19.30
C ARG A 586 18.55 -10.89 -19.72
N GLU A 587 18.31 -11.96 -18.97
CA GLU A 587 17.26 -12.96 -19.26
C GLU A 587 15.87 -12.32 -19.22
N LEU A 588 15.61 -11.46 -18.22
CA LEU A 588 14.35 -10.73 -18.14
C LEU A 588 14.14 -9.79 -19.33
N ALA A 589 15.20 -9.15 -19.83
CA ALA A 589 15.14 -8.33 -21.03
C ALA A 589 14.87 -9.18 -22.29
N GLU A 590 15.45 -10.39 -22.38
CA GLU A 590 15.18 -11.33 -23.48
C GLU A 590 13.71 -11.77 -23.50
N ASP A 591 13.11 -12.02 -22.33
CA ASP A 591 11.67 -12.32 -22.19
C ASP A 591 10.80 -11.20 -22.76
N VAL A 592 11.12 -9.95 -22.45
CA VAL A 592 10.40 -8.78 -22.97
C VAL A 592 10.60 -8.62 -24.49
N LEU A 593 11.85 -8.71 -24.95
CA LEU A 593 12.20 -8.54 -26.36
C LEU A 593 11.60 -9.64 -27.24
N TYR A 594 11.33 -10.83 -26.69
CA TYR A 594 10.56 -11.85 -27.38
C TYR A 594 9.14 -11.36 -27.72
N TRP A 595 8.38 -10.89 -26.73
CA TRP A 595 7.01 -10.38 -26.91
C TRP A 595 6.97 -9.13 -27.80
N HIS A 596 7.96 -8.24 -27.63
CA HIS A 596 8.13 -7.07 -28.47
C HIS A 596 8.31 -7.43 -29.94
N ARG A 597 9.19 -8.39 -30.26
CA ARG A 597 9.40 -8.86 -31.65
C ARG A 597 8.15 -9.48 -32.28
N LEU A 598 7.35 -10.21 -31.49
CA LEU A 598 6.07 -10.75 -31.95
C LEU A 598 5.06 -9.63 -32.28
N ALA A 599 5.05 -8.56 -31.49
CA ALA A 599 4.19 -7.40 -31.72
C ALA A 599 4.65 -6.53 -32.89
N PHE A 600 5.96 -6.46 -33.16
CA PHE A 600 6.58 -5.62 -34.19
C PHE A 600 7.44 -6.43 -35.18
N PRO A 601 6.85 -7.29 -36.03
CA PRO A 601 7.58 -8.21 -36.90
C PRO A 601 8.48 -7.52 -37.95
N GLY A 602 8.31 -6.23 -38.21
CA GLY A 602 9.15 -5.44 -39.13
C GLY A 602 10.42 -4.82 -38.52
N ALA A 603 10.56 -4.81 -37.19
CA ALA A 603 11.68 -4.13 -36.51
C ALA A 603 13.02 -4.88 -36.65
N ALA A 604 12.98 -6.21 -36.79
CA ALA A 604 14.17 -7.04 -36.96
C ALA A 604 14.92 -6.80 -38.29
N ALA A 605 14.28 -6.17 -39.28
CA ALA A 605 14.87 -5.88 -40.59
C ALA A 605 15.64 -4.54 -40.64
N ALA A 606 15.62 -3.75 -39.55
CA ALA A 606 16.19 -2.40 -39.51
C ALA A 606 17.41 -2.25 -38.59
N ALA A 607 18.10 -3.36 -38.26
CA ALA A 607 19.45 -3.25 -37.72
C ALA A 607 20.38 -2.73 -38.83
N PRO A 608 21.23 -1.72 -38.57
CA PRO A 608 22.12 -1.21 -39.61
C PRO A 608 23.13 -2.30 -39.97
N ASN A 609 23.11 -2.71 -41.25
CA ASN A 609 24.26 -3.35 -41.86
C ASN A 609 25.39 -2.32 -41.93
N GLY A 610 26.49 -2.56 -41.20
CA GLY A 610 27.76 -1.86 -41.37
C GLY A 610 28.25 -1.13 -40.14
#